data_AF-A0A7W5CCH5-F1
#
_entry.id   AF-A0A7W5CCH5-F1
#
_cell.length_a   1.000
_cell.length_b   1.000
_cell.length_c   1.000
_cell.angle_alpha   90.00
_cell.angle_beta   90.00
_cell.angle_gamma   90.00
#
_symmetry.space_group_name_H-M   'P 1'
#
loop_
_entity.id
_entity.type
_entity.pdbx_description
1 polymer ?
#
loop_
_entity_poly.entity_id
_entity_poly.type
_entity_poly.pdbx_seq_one_letter_code
_entity_poly.pdbx_strand_id
1 'polypeptide(L)'
;MTDLRPFIARVMTTLAAHRYDAAGRSYGRFLSQLEQDNRNDDVYGTADAAILFYILNEFPHNQDDLNLWIAAIQQHQSEHTGMFAGLGHNELHSTAFALSALELFDGKAKYPLVMLKPLIDKEQIAPFLESLDWRDEPWGESLKGAGLYASLVLSDSVTEDWERTYFDWLRHNADPLTGLWRRDCVKQMDGSLVSAPLFHHIAGSFHYLFNLAHRKEPIPYPGRMVDTCLELYQSGGLEVPTELFSYFHIDWAYTILTCLRQNPIYRREECKAAIRGSSEAFIAGLAKLGEESDEPFDDLHTLCGAVCGLAAIQQITPELIRTDKPLRLVLDRRPFI
;
A
#
# COMPACT_ATOMS: atom_id res chain seq x y z
N MET A 1 -18.94 -14.81 -11.06
CA MET A 1 -18.86 -13.41 -10.62
C MET A 1 -19.60 -13.30 -9.31
N THR A 2 -18.89 -12.94 -8.24
CA THR A 2 -19.41 -12.79 -6.88
C THR A 2 -19.92 -11.37 -6.67
N ASP A 3 -21.08 -11.21 -6.04
CA ASP A 3 -21.67 -9.91 -5.75
C ASP A 3 -21.10 -9.33 -4.45
N LEU A 4 -20.33 -8.24 -4.56
CA LEU A 4 -19.75 -7.56 -3.40
C LEU A 4 -20.45 -6.24 -3.08
N ARG A 5 -21.56 -5.90 -3.75
CA ARG A 5 -22.30 -4.67 -3.45
C ARG A 5 -22.75 -4.57 -1.98
N PRO A 6 -23.23 -5.65 -1.32
CA PRO A 6 -23.54 -5.60 0.11
C PRO A 6 -22.30 -5.30 0.97
N PHE A 7 -21.17 -5.93 0.66
CA PHE A 7 -19.90 -5.65 1.35
C PHE A 7 -19.47 -4.19 1.16
N ILE A 8 -19.53 -3.65 -0.05
CA ILE A 8 -19.21 -2.24 -0.32
C ILE A 8 -20.14 -1.29 0.45
N ALA A 9 -21.44 -1.61 0.51
CA ALA A 9 -22.38 -0.83 1.33
C ALA A 9 -21.97 -0.85 2.82
N ARG A 10 -21.56 -2.01 3.33
CA ARG A 10 -21.05 -2.14 4.71
C ARG A 10 -19.75 -1.37 4.95
N VAL A 11 -18.85 -1.27 3.97
CA VAL A 11 -17.66 -0.39 4.04
C VAL A 11 -18.09 1.08 4.17
N MET A 12 -19.12 1.51 3.44
CA MET A 12 -19.65 2.88 3.55
C MET A 12 -20.31 3.13 4.92
N THR A 13 -21.04 2.15 5.46
CA THR A 13 -21.57 2.21 6.84
C THR A 13 -20.44 2.30 7.86
N THR A 14 -19.37 1.53 7.67
CA THR A 14 -18.16 1.59 8.51
C THR A 14 -17.54 2.98 8.47
N LEU A 15 -17.28 3.54 7.29
CA LEU A 15 -16.79 4.91 7.16
C LEU A 15 -17.67 5.92 7.90
N ALA A 16 -18.99 5.81 7.80
CA ALA A 16 -19.89 6.71 8.53
C ALA A 16 -19.76 6.58 10.06
N ALA A 17 -19.56 5.37 10.58
CA ALA A 17 -19.41 5.12 12.01
C ALA A 17 -18.06 5.61 12.57
N HIS A 18 -17.00 5.58 11.77
CA HIS A 18 -15.65 6.03 12.17
C HIS A 18 -15.47 7.55 12.20
N ARG A 19 -16.47 8.32 11.78
CA ARG A 19 -16.40 9.79 11.70
C ARG A 19 -16.37 10.42 13.09
N TYR A 20 -15.40 11.30 13.32
CA TYR A 20 -15.08 11.88 14.62
C TYR A 20 -15.65 13.30 14.83
N ASP A 21 -15.69 14.14 13.80
CA ASP A 21 -16.03 15.56 13.95
C ASP A 21 -17.37 15.94 13.30
N ALA A 22 -17.94 17.05 13.78
CA ALA A 22 -19.19 17.62 13.26
C ALA A 22 -19.04 18.19 11.83
N ALA A 23 -17.81 18.51 11.42
CA ALA A 23 -17.48 18.90 10.05
C ALA A 23 -17.49 17.70 9.08
N GLY A 24 -17.35 16.49 9.61
CA GLY A 24 -17.45 15.21 8.93
C GLY A 24 -16.20 14.76 8.16
N ARG A 25 -15.01 15.20 8.57
CA ARG A 25 -13.75 15.08 7.81
C ARG A 25 -12.58 14.51 8.61
N SER A 26 -12.77 14.32 9.91
CA SER A 26 -11.84 13.57 10.77
C SER A 26 -12.42 12.19 11.05
N TYR A 27 -11.59 11.15 11.02
CA TYR A 27 -11.98 9.76 11.21
C TYR A 27 -11.02 9.08 12.17
N GLY A 28 -11.56 8.30 13.12
CA GLY A 28 -10.74 7.47 14.00
C GLY A 28 -10.40 6.13 13.35
N ARG A 29 -9.23 5.57 13.66
CA ARG A 29 -8.85 4.24 13.17
C ARG A 29 -9.72 3.13 13.76
N PHE A 30 -9.98 3.16 15.06
CA PHE A 30 -10.75 2.13 15.76
C PHE A 30 -12.10 2.66 16.27
N LEU A 31 -13.20 1.96 16.03
CA LEU A 31 -14.51 2.33 16.60
C LEU A 31 -14.50 2.30 18.12
N SER A 32 -13.92 1.24 18.68
CA SER A 32 -13.78 1.05 20.13
C SER A 32 -13.05 2.20 20.84
N GLN A 33 -12.23 2.99 20.12
CA GLN A 33 -11.57 4.18 20.66
C GLN A 33 -12.45 5.44 20.61
N LEU A 34 -13.41 5.52 19.69
CA LEU A 34 -14.37 6.63 19.60
C LEU A 34 -15.35 6.66 20.77
N GLU A 35 -15.59 5.49 21.37
CA GLU A 35 -16.49 5.31 22.51
C GLU A 35 -15.83 5.66 23.86
N GLN A 36 -14.52 5.91 23.90
CA GLN A 36 -13.78 6.22 25.13
C GLN A 36 -13.63 7.74 25.35
N ASP A 37 -13.60 8.16 26.62
CA ASP A 37 -13.43 9.59 26.99
C ASP A 37 -12.06 10.16 26.60
N ASN A 38 -11.04 9.31 26.48
CA ASN A 38 -9.68 9.71 26.10
C ASN A 38 -9.37 9.20 24.69
N ARG A 39 -9.99 9.85 23.72
CA ARG A 39 -9.94 9.47 22.31
C ARG A 39 -8.50 9.57 21.79
N ASN A 40 -7.95 8.45 21.34
CA ASN A 40 -6.63 8.40 20.76
C ASN A 40 -6.76 8.51 19.24
N ASP A 41 -6.65 9.73 18.73
CA ASP A 41 -6.73 10.02 17.29
C ASP A 41 -5.34 9.88 16.66
N ASP A 42 -5.24 9.11 15.59
CA ASP A 42 -3.99 8.88 14.86
C ASP A 42 -4.14 9.19 13.37
N VAL A 43 -3.02 9.32 12.68
CA VAL A 43 -3.01 9.74 11.28
C VAL A 43 -3.71 8.74 10.34
N TYR A 44 -3.82 7.46 10.74
CA TYR A 44 -4.35 6.41 9.88
C TYR A 44 -5.84 6.54 9.67
N GLY A 45 -6.63 6.84 10.71
CA GLY A 45 -8.08 6.90 10.57
C GLY A 45 -8.55 7.81 9.43
N THR A 46 -8.12 9.07 9.43
CA THR A 46 -8.48 10.03 8.37
C THR A 46 -7.84 9.69 7.03
N ALA A 47 -6.59 9.23 7.01
CA ALA A 47 -5.91 8.85 5.78
C ALA A 47 -6.58 7.62 5.11
N ASP A 48 -6.89 6.58 5.87
CA ASP A 48 -7.61 5.37 5.44
C ASP A 48 -9.00 5.71 4.91
N ALA A 49 -9.73 6.60 5.60
CA ALA A 49 -11.03 7.05 5.12
C ALA A 49 -10.94 7.71 3.74
N ALA A 50 -9.97 8.61 3.53
CA ALA A 50 -9.75 9.26 2.23
C ALA A 50 -9.45 8.24 1.11
N ILE A 51 -8.68 7.21 1.44
CA ILE A 51 -8.29 6.14 0.52
C ILE A 51 -9.50 5.31 0.13
N LEU A 52 -10.28 4.89 1.11
CA LEU A 52 -11.49 4.13 0.88
C LEU A 52 -12.49 4.92 0.03
N PHE A 53 -12.74 6.20 0.34
CA PHE A 53 -13.58 7.04 -0.51
C PHE A 53 -13.07 7.13 -1.96
N TYR A 54 -11.75 7.23 -2.15
CA TYR A 54 -11.16 7.22 -3.49
C TYR A 54 -11.41 5.90 -4.22
N ILE A 55 -11.10 4.77 -3.59
CA ILE A 55 -11.27 3.43 -4.18
C ILE A 55 -12.72 3.18 -4.56
N LEU A 56 -13.66 3.61 -3.71
CA LEU A 56 -15.10 3.39 -3.88
C LEU A 56 -15.77 4.36 -4.88
N ASN A 57 -15.02 5.29 -5.48
CA ASN A 57 -15.55 6.36 -6.35
C ASN A 57 -16.53 7.31 -5.63
N GLU A 58 -16.28 7.57 -4.35
CA GLU A 58 -17.05 8.46 -3.48
C GLU A 58 -16.17 9.59 -2.90
N PHE A 59 -15.07 9.90 -3.59
CA PHE A 59 -14.13 10.96 -3.18
C PHE A 59 -14.79 12.34 -3.27
N PRO A 60 -14.54 13.25 -2.31
CA PRO A 60 -15.10 14.60 -2.34
C PRO A 60 -14.56 15.40 -3.54
N HIS A 61 -15.39 16.31 -4.06
CA HIS A 61 -15.08 17.14 -5.23
C HIS A 61 -15.22 18.66 -4.98
N ASN A 62 -15.80 19.04 -3.85
CA ASN A 62 -16.00 20.43 -3.46
C ASN A 62 -14.69 20.96 -2.84
N GLN A 63 -14.21 22.13 -3.28
CA GLN A 63 -12.94 22.71 -2.83
C GLN A 63 -12.87 23.03 -1.32
N ASP A 64 -13.93 23.60 -0.75
CA ASP A 64 -14.01 23.86 0.70
C ASP A 64 -13.93 22.55 1.49
N ASP A 65 -14.47 21.47 0.92
CA ASP A 65 -14.40 20.13 1.47
C ASP A 65 -12.97 19.58 1.45
N LEU A 66 -12.25 19.76 0.33
CA LEU A 66 -10.86 19.31 0.19
C LEU A 66 -9.96 19.97 1.24
N ASN A 67 -10.13 21.27 1.49
CA ASN A 67 -9.33 22.00 2.48
C ASN A 67 -9.53 21.47 3.91
N LEU A 68 -10.75 21.03 4.25
CA LEU A 68 -11.03 20.43 5.56
C LEU A 68 -10.38 19.06 5.71
N TRP A 69 -10.40 18.22 4.67
CA TRP A 69 -9.67 16.95 4.66
C TRP A 69 -8.15 17.15 4.79
N ILE A 70 -7.59 18.10 4.06
CA ILE A 70 -6.17 18.46 4.15
C ILE A 70 -5.82 18.86 5.58
N ALA A 71 -6.62 19.75 6.20
CA ALA A 71 -6.40 20.19 7.57
C ALA A 71 -6.51 19.03 8.58
N ALA A 72 -7.48 18.14 8.41
CA ALA A 72 -7.70 16.98 9.27
C ALA A 72 -6.53 16.00 9.22
N ILE A 73 -5.88 15.79 8.07
CA ILE A 73 -4.67 14.95 8.01
C ILE A 73 -3.46 15.73 8.59
N GLN A 74 -3.28 17.00 8.20
CA GLN A 74 -2.14 17.83 8.61
C GLN A 74 -2.07 18.08 10.13
N GLN A 75 -3.17 18.00 10.87
CA GLN A 75 -3.16 18.20 12.32
C GLN A 75 -2.29 17.17 13.06
N HIS A 76 -2.08 15.99 12.47
CA HIS A 76 -1.23 14.93 13.02
C HIS A 76 0.26 15.14 12.73
N GLN A 77 0.63 16.17 11.98
CA GLN A 77 2.02 16.47 11.67
C GLN A 77 2.70 17.22 12.81
N SER A 78 3.83 16.71 13.26
CA SER A 78 4.69 17.38 14.24
C SER A 78 5.35 18.63 13.64
N GLU A 79 5.17 19.78 14.27
CA GLU A 79 5.87 21.02 13.88
C GLU A 79 7.39 20.92 14.08
N HIS A 80 7.83 20.17 15.11
CA HIS A 80 9.26 20.09 15.44
C HIS A 80 10.04 19.17 14.50
N THR A 81 9.47 18.02 14.17
CA THR A 81 10.16 16.99 13.35
C THR A 81 9.72 17.02 11.89
N GLY A 82 8.52 17.54 11.60
CA GLY A 82 7.85 17.42 10.31
C GLY A 82 7.21 16.06 10.05
N MET A 83 7.40 15.09 10.95
CA MET A 83 6.93 13.72 10.75
C MET A 83 5.48 13.55 11.23
N PHE A 84 4.82 12.52 10.70
CA PHE A 84 3.54 12.03 11.21
C PHE A 84 3.80 10.76 12.02
N ALA A 85 3.19 10.68 13.21
CA ALA A 85 3.20 9.46 14.02
C ALA A 85 1.86 8.74 13.87
N GLY A 86 1.90 7.42 13.70
CA GLY A 86 0.72 6.57 13.65
C GLY A 86 0.89 5.34 14.54
N LEU A 87 -0.21 4.84 15.11
CA LEU A 87 -0.13 3.76 16.09
C LEU A 87 0.32 2.45 15.44
N GLY A 88 1.32 1.79 16.03
CA GLY A 88 1.81 0.48 15.61
C GLY A 88 2.78 0.49 14.43
N HIS A 89 3.19 1.67 13.95
CA HIS A 89 4.09 1.80 12.80
C HIS A 89 5.28 2.73 13.07
N ASN A 90 6.30 2.63 12.22
CA ASN A 90 7.43 3.55 12.24
C ASN A 90 7.05 4.90 11.59
N GLU A 91 7.68 6.00 12.05
CA GLU A 91 7.34 7.36 11.62
C GLU A 91 7.53 7.59 10.11
N LEU A 92 8.49 6.91 9.46
CA LEU A 92 8.71 7.02 8.02
C LEU A 92 7.51 6.46 7.24
N HIS A 93 7.02 5.29 7.64
CA HIS A 93 5.84 4.68 7.03
C HIS A 93 4.59 5.54 7.25
N SER A 94 4.34 5.99 8.48
CA SER A 94 3.19 6.85 8.79
C SER A 94 3.25 8.19 8.03
N THR A 95 4.45 8.78 7.90
CA THR A 95 4.64 10.02 7.13
C THR A 95 4.38 9.83 5.65
N ALA A 96 4.93 8.78 5.04
CA ALA A 96 4.69 8.46 3.64
C ALA A 96 3.21 8.18 3.34
N PHE A 97 2.54 7.48 4.26
CA PHE A 97 1.11 7.18 4.18
C PHE A 97 0.26 8.45 4.22
N ALA A 98 0.51 9.33 5.20
CA ALA A 98 -0.18 10.59 5.37
C ALA A 98 0.01 11.53 4.17
N LEU A 99 1.24 11.67 3.68
CA LEU A 99 1.54 12.49 2.50
C LEU A 99 0.88 11.92 1.24
N SER A 100 0.82 10.60 1.12
CA SER A 100 0.13 9.94 0.01
C SER A 100 -1.39 10.13 0.10
N ALA A 101 -1.98 10.20 1.30
CA ALA A 101 -3.38 10.58 1.48
C ALA A 101 -3.62 12.05 1.11
N LEU A 102 -2.75 12.96 1.53
CA LEU A 102 -2.80 14.38 1.17
C LEU A 102 -2.74 14.61 -0.35
N GLU A 103 -1.90 13.85 -1.06
CA GLU A 103 -1.78 13.90 -2.52
C GLU A 103 -3.10 13.60 -3.24
N LEU A 104 -4.02 12.82 -2.65
CA LEU A 104 -5.35 12.61 -3.24
C LEU A 104 -6.19 13.90 -3.32
N PHE A 105 -5.91 14.85 -2.42
CA PHE A 105 -6.56 16.16 -2.34
C PHE A 105 -5.72 17.29 -2.97
N ASP A 106 -4.62 16.95 -3.65
CA ASP A 106 -3.57 17.90 -4.06
C ASP A 106 -3.00 18.72 -2.87
N GLY A 107 -3.07 18.14 -1.67
CA GLY A 107 -2.53 18.69 -0.43
C GLY A 107 -1.04 18.37 -0.25
N LYS A 108 -0.38 19.14 0.62
CA LYS A 108 1.04 18.99 0.96
C LYS A 108 1.24 18.90 2.47
N ALA A 109 2.46 18.55 2.88
CA ALA A 109 2.89 18.71 4.27
C ALA A 109 2.66 20.16 4.74
N LYS A 110 2.22 20.35 5.98
CA LYS A 110 2.08 21.67 6.62
C LYS A 110 3.43 22.22 7.09
N TYR A 111 4.27 21.33 7.63
CA TYR A 111 5.60 21.64 8.13
C TYR A 111 6.68 20.92 7.30
N PRO A 112 7.89 21.49 7.15
CA PRO A 112 9.01 20.80 6.48
C PRO A 112 9.40 19.50 7.20
N LEU A 113 9.84 18.49 6.45
CA LEU A 113 10.31 17.20 6.99
C LEU A 113 11.72 17.30 7.61
N VAL A 114 11.84 18.05 8.71
CA VAL A 114 13.12 18.37 9.36
C VAL A 114 13.94 17.13 9.68
N MET A 115 13.29 16.06 10.16
CA MET A 115 13.98 14.80 10.51
C MET A 115 14.61 14.10 9.29
N LEU A 116 14.06 14.30 8.09
CA LEU A 116 14.58 13.69 6.86
C LEU A 116 15.61 14.56 6.14
N LYS A 117 15.89 15.76 6.64
CA LYS A 117 16.87 16.69 6.04
C LYS A 117 18.24 16.06 5.74
N PRO A 118 18.81 15.19 6.61
CA PRO A 118 20.07 14.51 6.29
C PRO A 118 20.00 13.62 5.04
N LEU A 119 18.82 13.09 4.71
CA LEU A 119 18.61 12.16 3.59
C LEU A 119 18.21 12.85 2.28
N ILE A 120 18.08 14.18 2.27
CA ILE A 120 17.91 14.99 1.05
C ILE A 120 19.20 15.01 0.22
N ASP A 121 20.34 14.82 0.87
CA ASP A 121 21.62 14.66 0.19
C ASP A 121 21.66 13.31 -0.56
N LYS A 122 21.83 13.33 -1.89
CA LYS A 122 21.69 12.12 -2.72
C LYS A 122 22.77 11.08 -2.40
N GLU A 123 23.91 11.53 -1.92
CA GLU A 123 25.03 10.72 -1.45
C GLU A 123 24.65 9.87 -0.22
N GLN A 124 23.59 10.23 0.51
CA GLN A 124 23.10 9.48 1.67
C GLN A 124 22.08 8.39 1.32
N ILE A 125 21.56 8.36 0.09
CA ILE A 125 20.55 7.38 -0.33
C ILE A 125 21.11 5.96 -0.28
N ALA A 126 22.26 5.73 -0.91
CA ALA A 126 22.86 4.40 -0.98
C ALA A 126 23.22 3.87 0.42
N PRO A 127 23.93 4.62 1.30
CA PRO A 127 24.16 4.21 2.68
C PRO A 127 22.87 3.89 3.46
N PHE A 128 21.83 4.70 3.29
CA PHE A 128 20.55 4.46 3.94
C PHE A 128 19.91 3.15 3.46
N LEU A 129 19.79 2.95 2.15
CA LEU A 129 19.21 1.73 1.59
C LEU A 129 20.05 0.49 1.92
N GLU A 130 21.38 0.59 1.95
CA GLU A 130 22.26 -0.50 2.38
C GLU A 130 22.13 -0.87 3.86
N SER A 131 21.70 0.08 4.70
CA SER A 131 21.51 -0.15 6.14
C SER A 131 20.24 -0.94 6.49
N LEU A 132 19.31 -1.07 5.54
CA LEU A 132 18.06 -1.81 5.74
C LEU A 132 18.31 -3.32 5.82
N ASP A 133 17.54 -4.02 6.65
CA ASP A 133 17.61 -5.48 6.75
C ASP A 133 16.83 -6.17 5.62
N TRP A 134 17.46 -6.26 4.45
CA TRP A 134 16.89 -6.91 3.27
C TRP A 134 16.81 -8.44 3.36
N ARG A 135 17.49 -9.04 4.33
CA ARG A 135 17.65 -10.50 4.39
C ARG A 135 16.67 -11.12 5.38
N ASP A 136 16.62 -10.56 6.58
CA ASP A 136 15.87 -11.14 7.70
C ASP A 136 14.50 -10.45 7.86
N GLU A 137 14.38 -9.15 7.52
CA GLU A 137 13.13 -8.38 7.65
C GLU A 137 12.74 -7.57 6.39
N PRO A 138 12.78 -8.17 5.17
CA PRO A 138 12.58 -7.43 3.92
C PRO A 138 11.22 -6.74 3.81
N TRP A 139 10.16 -7.33 4.38
CA TRP A 139 8.83 -6.74 4.35
C TRP A 139 8.75 -5.49 5.24
N GLY A 140 9.13 -5.58 6.51
CA GLY A 140 9.07 -4.45 7.43
C GLY A 140 10.02 -3.31 7.06
N GLU A 141 11.25 -3.63 6.63
CA GLU A 141 12.27 -2.62 6.31
C GLU A 141 11.99 -1.89 4.99
N SER A 142 11.32 -2.54 4.04
CA SER A 142 10.93 -1.89 2.78
C SER A 142 10.00 -0.70 2.98
N LEU A 143 9.20 -0.67 4.06
CA LEU A 143 8.36 0.47 4.43
C LEU A 143 9.20 1.74 4.65
N LYS A 144 10.44 1.60 5.13
CA LYS A 144 11.36 2.73 5.35
C LYS A 144 11.97 3.19 4.02
N GLY A 145 12.48 2.27 3.22
CA GLY A 145 13.13 2.57 1.94
C GLY A 145 12.16 3.15 0.91
N ALA A 146 10.98 2.57 0.77
CA ALA A 146 9.94 3.10 -0.09
C ALA A 146 9.30 4.37 0.49
N GLY A 147 9.10 4.41 1.81
CA GLY A 147 8.49 5.55 2.50
C GLY A 147 9.36 6.80 2.48
N LEU A 148 10.69 6.65 2.54
CA LEU A 148 11.62 7.77 2.36
C LEU A 148 11.40 8.46 1.01
N TYR A 149 11.38 7.68 -0.06
CA TYR A 149 11.15 8.20 -1.41
C TYR A 149 9.80 8.93 -1.50
N ALA A 150 8.71 8.27 -1.09
CA ALA A 150 7.38 8.86 -1.15
C ALA A 150 7.31 10.16 -0.33
N SER A 151 7.89 10.17 0.88
CA SER A 151 7.88 11.33 1.75
C SER A 151 8.62 12.52 1.16
N LEU A 152 9.84 12.30 0.65
CA LEU A 152 10.66 13.37 0.10
C LEU A 152 10.15 13.89 -1.24
N VAL A 153 9.63 13.00 -2.09
CA VAL A 153 9.07 13.38 -3.40
C VAL A 153 7.75 14.13 -3.23
N LEU A 154 6.82 13.65 -2.41
CA LEU A 154 5.52 14.30 -2.24
C LEU A 154 5.61 15.65 -1.49
N SER A 155 6.65 15.84 -0.68
CA SER A 155 6.95 17.11 -0.03
C SER A 155 7.78 18.07 -0.88
N ASP A 156 8.08 17.72 -2.14
CA ASP A 156 8.92 18.51 -3.06
C ASP A 156 10.30 18.86 -2.45
N SER A 157 10.82 17.99 -1.58
CA SER A 157 12.06 18.21 -0.82
C SER A 157 13.31 17.79 -1.57
N VAL A 158 13.17 17.08 -2.68
CA VAL A 158 14.27 16.48 -3.45
C VAL A 158 14.20 16.86 -4.92
N THR A 159 15.34 16.71 -5.60
CA THR A 159 15.49 17.01 -7.02
C THR A 159 15.38 15.76 -7.87
N GLU A 160 15.23 15.92 -9.18
CA GLU A 160 15.28 14.81 -10.15
C GLU A 160 16.61 14.01 -10.05
N ASP A 161 17.72 14.68 -9.76
CA ASP A 161 19.02 14.04 -9.56
C ASP A 161 19.03 13.08 -8.35
N TRP A 162 18.31 13.42 -7.30
CA TRP A 162 18.13 12.56 -6.13
C TRP A 162 17.27 11.34 -6.49
N GLU A 163 16.15 11.55 -7.18
CA GLU A 163 15.26 10.46 -7.61
C GLU A 163 15.99 9.48 -8.55
N ARG A 164 16.77 10.00 -9.51
CA ARG A 164 17.60 9.17 -10.38
C ARG A 164 18.59 8.32 -9.60
N THR A 165 19.23 8.90 -8.59
CA THR A 165 20.17 8.17 -7.72
C THR A 165 19.46 7.04 -6.96
N TYR A 166 18.24 7.28 -6.46
CA TYR A 166 17.41 6.26 -5.83
C TYR A 166 17.04 5.12 -6.79
N PHE A 167 16.53 5.44 -7.98
CA PHE A 167 16.13 4.43 -8.96
C PHE A 167 17.32 3.68 -9.57
N ASP A 168 18.46 4.34 -9.77
CA ASP A 168 19.70 3.69 -10.20
C ASP A 168 20.18 2.67 -9.16
N TRP A 169 20.09 3.01 -7.87
CA TRP A 169 20.40 2.07 -6.80
C TRP A 169 19.46 0.86 -6.84
N LEU A 170 18.15 1.07 -6.96
CA LEU A 170 17.18 -0.02 -7.08
C LEU A 170 17.48 -0.90 -8.31
N ARG A 171 17.76 -0.30 -9.46
CA ARG A 171 18.06 -1.05 -10.69
C ARG A 171 19.33 -1.89 -10.56
N HIS A 172 20.36 -1.36 -9.90
CA HIS A 172 21.62 -2.07 -9.67
C HIS A 172 21.49 -3.22 -8.65
N ASN A 173 20.59 -3.05 -7.68
CA ASN A 173 20.39 -3.99 -6.56
C ASN A 173 19.21 -4.95 -6.75
N ALA A 174 18.51 -4.89 -7.88
CA ALA A 174 17.49 -5.88 -8.24
C ALA A 174 18.14 -7.25 -8.49
N ASP A 175 17.55 -8.31 -7.95
CA ASP A 175 18.02 -9.67 -8.11
C ASP A 175 17.65 -10.23 -9.49
N PRO A 176 18.59 -10.55 -10.39
CA PRO A 176 18.24 -11.14 -11.68
C PRO A 176 17.69 -12.57 -11.55
N LEU A 177 17.95 -13.29 -10.45
CA LEU A 177 17.46 -14.65 -10.24
C LEU A 177 15.95 -14.65 -9.96
N THR A 178 15.51 -13.77 -9.07
CA THR A 178 14.11 -13.73 -8.60
C THR A 178 13.30 -12.57 -9.19
N GLY A 179 13.96 -11.53 -9.70
CA GLY A 179 13.36 -10.25 -10.07
C GLY A 179 13.02 -9.36 -8.87
N LEU A 180 13.21 -9.83 -7.64
CA LEU A 180 12.87 -9.12 -6.40
C LEU A 180 14.04 -8.27 -5.89
N TRP A 181 13.79 -7.47 -4.85
CA TRP A 181 14.85 -6.84 -4.06
C TRP A 181 15.07 -7.59 -2.74
N ARG A 182 16.31 -7.72 -2.25
CA ARG A 182 17.59 -7.24 -2.80
C ARG A 182 18.40 -8.42 -3.37
N ARG A 183 19.19 -8.18 -4.42
CA ARG A 183 20.17 -9.16 -4.92
C ARG A 183 21.03 -9.70 -3.78
N ASP A 184 21.33 -11.00 -3.86
CA ASP A 184 22.11 -11.74 -2.85
C ASP A 184 21.44 -11.83 -1.46
N CYS A 185 20.18 -11.39 -1.31
CA CYS A 185 19.41 -11.49 -0.06
C CYS A 185 18.18 -12.41 -0.15
N VAL A 186 17.72 -12.79 -1.37
CA VAL A 186 16.49 -13.58 -1.55
C VAL A 186 16.77 -15.08 -1.62
N LYS A 187 17.50 -15.51 -2.66
CA LYS A 187 17.86 -16.92 -2.88
C LYS A 187 19.39 -17.07 -3.01
N GLN A 188 19.91 -18.21 -2.57
CA GLN A 188 21.26 -18.66 -2.85
C GLN A 188 21.37 -19.18 -4.29
N MET A 189 22.60 -19.43 -4.76
CA MET A 189 22.87 -19.93 -6.12
C MET A 189 22.27 -21.31 -6.39
N ASP A 190 22.03 -22.11 -5.35
CA ASP A 190 21.36 -23.41 -5.44
C ASP A 190 19.82 -23.32 -5.45
N GLY A 191 19.27 -22.10 -5.37
CA GLY A 191 17.84 -21.80 -5.37
C GLY A 191 17.18 -21.83 -3.99
N SER A 192 17.90 -22.19 -2.92
CA SER A 192 17.38 -22.15 -1.54
C SER A 192 17.19 -20.72 -1.05
N LEU A 193 16.22 -20.47 -0.16
CA LEU A 193 16.05 -19.16 0.47
C LEU A 193 17.24 -18.85 1.38
N VAL A 194 17.62 -17.57 1.43
CA VAL A 194 18.71 -17.12 2.31
C VAL A 194 18.25 -17.11 3.77
N SER A 195 17.11 -16.49 4.06
CA SER A 195 16.59 -16.39 5.44
C SER A 195 15.07 -16.22 5.47
N ALA A 196 14.54 -15.03 5.15
CA ALA A 196 13.12 -14.74 5.26
C ALA A 196 12.26 -15.57 4.26
N PRO A 197 10.97 -15.82 4.58
CA PRO A 197 10.05 -16.46 3.64
C PRO A 197 9.99 -15.70 2.32
N LEU A 198 9.84 -16.42 1.20
CA LEU A 198 9.80 -15.80 -0.13
C LEU A 198 8.70 -14.74 -0.25
N PHE A 199 7.56 -14.95 0.40
CA PHE A 199 6.47 -13.96 0.44
C PHE A 199 6.93 -12.63 1.05
N HIS A 200 7.77 -12.63 2.09
CA HIS A 200 8.25 -11.39 2.71
C HIS A 200 9.12 -10.58 1.73
N HIS A 201 9.86 -11.24 0.83
CA HIS A 201 10.60 -10.55 -0.24
C HIS A 201 9.68 -10.02 -1.35
N ILE A 202 8.57 -10.72 -1.65
CA ILE A 202 7.53 -10.24 -2.57
C ILE A 202 6.87 -9.00 -1.99
N ALA A 203 6.41 -9.07 -0.74
CA ALA A 203 5.79 -7.96 -0.03
C ALA A 203 6.76 -6.80 0.21
N GLY A 204 8.05 -7.10 0.43
CA GLY A 204 9.09 -6.08 0.48
C GLY A 204 9.31 -5.39 -0.87
N SER A 205 9.33 -6.15 -1.96
CA SER A 205 9.51 -5.62 -3.32
C SER A 205 8.30 -4.81 -3.78
N PHE A 206 7.09 -5.23 -3.39
CA PHE A 206 5.83 -4.54 -3.65
C PHE A 206 5.91 -3.04 -3.32
N HIS A 207 6.51 -2.68 -2.18
CA HIS A 207 6.61 -1.27 -1.77
C HIS A 207 7.47 -0.41 -2.71
N TYR A 208 8.42 -0.99 -3.45
CA TYR A 208 9.20 -0.23 -4.43
C TYR A 208 8.48 -0.15 -5.79
N LEU A 209 7.54 -1.05 -6.08
CA LEU A 209 6.84 -1.09 -7.37
C LEU A 209 5.94 0.13 -7.57
N PHE A 210 5.27 0.63 -6.54
CA PHE A 210 4.46 1.83 -6.69
C PHE A 210 5.30 3.13 -6.77
N ASN A 211 6.53 3.14 -6.24
CA ASN A 211 7.48 4.25 -6.45
C ASN A 211 7.90 4.31 -7.92
N LEU A 212 8.26 3.15 -8.48
CA LEU A 212 8.58 3.01 -9.90
C LEU A 212 7.36 3.39 -10.76
N ALA A 213 6.17 2.88 -10.44
CA ALA A 213 4.95 3.16 -11.18
C ALA A 213 4.60 4.66 -11.17
N HIS A 214 4.78 5.35 -10.04
CA HIS A 214 4.53 6.78 -9.92
C HIS A 214 5.37 7.62 -10.88
N ARG A 215 6.63 7.23 -11.12
CA ARG A 215 7.52 7.88 -12.11
C ARG A 215 7.54 7.19 -13.48
N LYS A 216 6.75 6.14 -13.66
CA LYS A 216 6.73 5.31 -14.88
C LYS A 216 8.12 4.73 -15.20
N GLU A 217 8.91 4.45 -14.17
CA GLU A 217 10.18 3.77 -14.30
C GLU A 217 9.96 2.29 -14.64
N PRO A 218 10.81 1.70 -15.49
CA PRO A 218 10.72 0.29 -15.80
C PRO A 218 11.11 -0.56 -14.60
N ILE A 219 10.28 -1.56 -14.30
CA ILE A 219 10.57 -2.62 -13.33
C ILE A 219 11.74 -3.45 -13.88
N PRO A 220 12.82 -3.69 -13.10
CA PRO A 220 13.87 -4.63 -13.48
C PRO A 220 13.35 -6.07 -13.50
N TYR A 221 13.70 -6.82 -14.54
CA TYR A 221 13.40 -8.25 -14.65
C TYR A 221 11.93 -8.67 -14.35
N PRO A 222 10.91 -7.99 -14.92
CA PRO A 222 9.50 -8.22 -14.55
C PRO A 222 9.04 -9.65 -14.84
N GLY A 223 9.58 -10.30 -15.87
CA GLY A 223 9.29 -11.71 -16.17
C GLY A 223 9.84 -12.66 -15.11
N ARG A 224 11.00 -12.36 -14.50
CA ARG A 224 11.55 -13.17 -13.39
C ARG A 224 10.74 -12.99 -12.12
N MET A 225 10.30 -11.77 -11.83
CA MET A 225 9.38 -11.50 -10.71
C MET A 225 8.08 -12.30 -10.85
N VAL A 226 7.48 -12.32 -12.05
CA VAL A 226 6.31 -13.15 -12.37
C VAL A 226 6.60 -14.64 -12.15
N ASP A 227 7.74 -15.13 -12.64
CA ASP A 227 8.11 -16.54 -12.46
C ASP A 227 8.26 -16.91 -10.98
N THR A 228 8.89 -16.04 -10.18
CA THR A 228 9.05 -16.23 -8.73
C THR A 228 7.70 -16.27 -8.00
N CYS A 229 6.79 -15.35 -8.33
CA CYS A 229 5.43 -15.36 -7.78
C CYS A 229 4.71 -16.67 -8.14
N LEU A 230 4.73 -17.07 -9.40
CA LEU A 230 4.06 -18.29 -9.86
C LEU A 230 4.68 -19.56 -9.25
N GLU A 231 6.01 -19.62 -9.06
CA GLU A 231 6.70 -20.71 -8.36
C GLU A 231 6.20 -20.84 -6.91
N LEU A 232 6.12 -19.73 -6.18
CA LEU A 232 5.61 -19.72 -4.80
C LEU A 232 4.16 -20.24 -4.71
N TYR A 233 3.30 -19.80 -5.62
CA TYR A 233 1.92 -20.27 -5.68
C TYR A 233 1.81 -21.75 -6.06
N GLN A 234 2.52 -22.19 -7.11
CA GLN A 234 2.43 -23.55 -7.65
C GLN A 234 3.03 -24.61 -6.73
N SER A 235 4.04 -24.24 -5.94
CA SER A 235 4.63 -25.11 -4.91
C SER A 235 3.75 -25.28 -3.67
N GLY A 236 2.67 -24.50 -3.55
CA GLY A 236 1.84 -24.45 -2.35
C GLY A 236 2.48 -23.67 -1.20
N GLY A 237 3.59 -22.96 -1.43
CA GLY A 237 4.27 -22.16 -0.42
C GLY A 237 3.63 -20.78 -0.17
N LEU A 238 2.64 -20.38 -0.98
CA LEU A 238 1.87 -19.17 -0.72
C LEU A 238 0.86 -19.41 0.41
N GLU A 239 1.23 -19.01 1.62
CA GLU A 239 0.37 -19.08 2.80
C GLU A 239 -0.63 -17.90 2.79
N VAL A 240 -1.83 -18.15 2.25
CA VAL A 240 -2.91 -17.15 2.25
C VAL A 240 -3.48 -17.03 3.67
N PRO A 241 -3.52 -15.82 4.28
CA PRO A 241 -4.05 -15.62 5.61
C PRO A 241 -5.52 -16.02 5.73
N THR A 242 -5.89 -16.52 6.91
CA THR A 242 -7.30 -16.77 7.25
C THR A 242 -8.07 -15.49 7.53
N GLU A 243 -7.36 -14.47 8.02
CA GLU A 243 -7.88 -13.14 8.31
C GLU A 243 -8.17 -12.39 7.00
N LEU A 244 -9.43 -12.01 6.81
CA LEU A 244 -9.85 -11.29 5.62
C LEU A 244 -9.29 -9.87 5.56
N PHE A 245 -9.08 -9.22 6.71
CA PHE A 245 -8.58 -7.85 6.78
C PHE A 245 -7.08 -7.81 6.99
N SER A 246 -6.35 -7.70 5.88
CA SER A 246 -4.89 -7.65 5.86
C SER A 246 -4.38 -6.97 4.59
N TYR A 247 -3.09 -6.63 4.57
CA TYR A 247 -2.38 -6.08 3.41
C TYR A 247 -1.85 -7.19 2.46
N PHE A 248 -1.98 -8.46 2.83
CA PHE A 248 -1.47 -9.59 2.04
C PHE A 248 -1.92 -9.56 0.57
N HIS A 249 -3.22 -9.33 0.35
CA HIS A 249 -3.80 -9.41 -0.99
C HIS A 249 -3.32 -8.28 -1.89
N ILE A 250 -3.04 -7.09 -1.35
CA ILE A 250 -2.49 -6.00 -2.15
C ILE A 250 -1.02 -6.26 -2.49
N ASP A 251 -0.22 -6.72 -1.53
CA ASP A 251 1.20 -7.04 -1.73
C ASP A 251 1.40 -8.09 -2.84
N TRP A 252 0.56 -9.13 -2.80
CA TRP A 252 0.54 -10.21 -3.78
C TRP A 252 0.01 -9.77 -5.14
N ALA A 253 -1.23 -9.25 -5.19
CA ALA A 253 -1.91 -8.98 -6.45
C ALA A 253 -1.28 -7.81 -7.21
N TYR A 254 -0.85 -6.76 -6.51
CA TYR A 254 -0.24 -5.60 -7.15
C TYR A 254 1.13 -5.91 -7.75
N THR A 255 1.92 -6.79 -7.12
CA THR A 255 3.19 -7.26 -7.67
C THR A 255 3.01 -7.90 -9.05
N ILE A 256 2.03 -8.80 -9.17
CA ILE A 256 1.68 -9.42 -10.47
C ILE A 256 1.11 -8.38 -11.44
N LEU A 257 0.20 -7.51 -10.97
CA LEU A 257 -0.46 -6.50 -11.79
C LEU A 257 0.54 -5.57 -12.48
N THR A 258 1.51 -5.04 -11.74
CA THR A 258 2.50 -4.09 -12.26
C THR A 258 3.44 -4.75 -13.28
N CYS A 259 3.86 -5.99 -13.02
CA CYS A 259 4.64 -6.77 -13.99
C CYS A 259 3.84 -7.02 -15.29
N LEU A 260 2.56 -7.38 -15.18
CA LEU A 260 1.69 -7.57 -16.34
C LEU A 260 1.42 -6.26 -17.10
N ARG A 261 1.37 -5.11 -16.41
CA ARG A 261 1.25 -3.81 -17.09
C ARG A 261 2.47 -3.52 -17.97
N GLN A 262 3.67 -3.86 -17.51
CA GLN A 262 4.89 -3.71 -18.30
C GLN A 262 5.05 -4.79 -19.38
N ASN A 263 4.61 -6.03 -19.12
CA ASN A 263 4.66 -7.13 -20.08
C ASN A 263 3.32 -7.90 -20.14
N PRO A 264 2.33 -7.41 -20.90
CA PRO A 264 0.94 -7.89 -20.83
C PRO A 264 0.70 -9.28 -21.41
N ILE A 265 1.68 -9.86 -22.10
CA ILE A 265 1.55 -11.17 -22.75
C ILE A 265 2.23 -12.27 -21.91
N TYR A 266 3.27 -11.93 -21.15
CA TYR A 266 4.09 -12.91 -20.43
C TYR A 266 3.30 -13.65 -19.35
N ARG A 267 3.09 -14.96 -19.54
CA ARG A 267 2.40 -15.87 -18.61
C ARG A 267 1.04 -15.35 -18.10
N ARG A 268 0.37 -14.49 -18.88
CA ARG A 268 -0.83 -13.75 -18.48
C ARG A 268 -1.92 -14.66 -17.89
N GLU A 269 -2.21 -15.76 -18.55
CA GLU A 269 -3.29 -16.67 -18.14
C GLU A 269 -2.92 -17.48 -16.89
N GLU A 270 -1.63 -17.79 -16.68
CA GLU A 270 -1.15 -18.41 -15.45
C GLU A 270 -1.24 -17.44 -14.28
N CYS A 271 -0.86 -16.17 -14.47
CA CYS A 271 -1.04 -15.12 -13.47
C CYS A 271 -2.51 -14.95 -13.08
N LYS A 272 -3.42 -14.89 -14.05
CA LYS A 272 -4.87 -14.82 -13.77
C LYS A 272 -5.36 -16.04 -13.00
N ALA A 273 -4.91 -17.24 -13.36
CA ALA A 273 -5.28 -18.46 -12.66
C ALA A 273 -4.76 -18.46 -11.22
N ALA A 274 -3.52 -18.00 -10.99
CA ALA A 274 -2.94 -17.88 -9.65
C ALA A 274 -3.68 -16.86 -8.78
N ILE A 275 -4.00 -15.67 -9.31
CA ILE A 275 -4.80 -14.66 -8.61
C ILE A 275 -6.19 -15.19 -8.29
N ARG A 276 -6.86 -15.84 -9.26
CA ARG A 276 -8.17 -16.45 -9.04
C ARG A 276 -8.15 -17.47 -7.91
N GLY A 277 -7.22 -18.42 -7.93
CA GLY A 277 -7.16 -19.47 -6.93
C GLY A 277 -6.74 -18.97 -5.54
N SER A 278 -5.77 -18.05 -5.48
CA SER A 278 -5.32 -17.46 -4.21
C SER A 278 -6.35 -16.51 -3.56
N SER A 279 -7.27 -15.93 -4.35
CA SER A 279 -8.24 -14.93 -3.87
C SER A 279 -9.67 -15.45 -3.70
N GLU A 280 -9.96 -16.72 -4.04
CA GLU A 280 -11.31 -17.27 -4.04
C GLU A 280 -11.95 -17.23 -2.63
N ALA A 281 -11.25 -17.75 -1.62
CA ALA A 281 -11.73 -17.76 -0.25
C ALA A 281 -11.90 -16.35 0.32
N PHE A 282 -10.99 -15.43 -0.02
CA PHE A 282 -11.07 -14.03 0.38
C PHE A 282 -12.31 -13.34 -0.19
N ILE A 283 -12.55 -13.44 -1.50
CA ILE A 283 -13.71 -12.85 -2.18
C ILE A 283 -15.01 -13.44 -1.60
N ALA A 284 -15.06 -14.76 -1.39
CA ALA A 284 -16.22 -15.43 -0.80
C ALA A 284 -16.47 -14.96 0.65
N GLY A 285 -15.40 -14.81 1.44
CA GLY A 285 -15.46 -14.30 2.80
C GLY A 285 -15.99 -12.87 2.87
N LEU A 286 -15.52 -11.98 2.00
CA LEU A 286 -16.03 -10.61 1.92
C LEU A 286 -17.51 -10.55 1.53
N ALA A 287 -17.94 -11.38 0.57
CA ALA A 287 -19.34 -11.47 0.17
C ALA A 287 -20.23 -11.89 1.35
N LYS A 288 -19.81 -12.93 2.07
CA LYS A 288 -20.49 -13.42 3.28
C LYS A 288 -20.59 -12.33 4.35
N LEU A 289 -19.51 -11.60 4.62
CA LEU A 289 -19.54 -10.47 5.56
C LEU A 289 -20.55 -9.39 5.14
N GLY A 290 -20.71 -9.14 3.83
CA GLY A 290 -21.70 -8.20 3.34
C GLY A 290 -23.15 -8.65 3.51
N GLU A 291 -23.41 -9.96 3.57
CA GLU A 291 -24.76 -10.53 3.71
C GLU A 291 -25.16 -10.74 5.18
N GLU A 292 -24.20 -10.98 6.07
CA GLU A 292 -24.46 -11.41 7.45
C GLU A 292 -24.89 -10.28 8.40
N SER A 293 -24.41 -9.07 8.19
CA SER A 293 -24.63 -7.95 9.12
C SER A 293 -24.33 -6.61 8.46
N ASP A 294 -25.06 -5.57 8.86
CA ASP A 294 -24.76 -4.18 8.51
C ASP A 294 -23.87 -3.48 9.57
N GLU A 295 -23.48 -4.18 10.63
CA GLU A 295 -22.65 -3.60 11.70
C GLU A 295 -21.28 -3.15 11.17
N PRO A 296 -20.81 -1.96 11.56
CA PRO A 296 -19.54 -1.44 11.07
C PRO A 296 -18.36 -2.28 11.59
N PHE A 297 -17.26 -2.32 10.82
CA PHE A 297 -16.03 -2.99 11.25
C PHE A 297 -15.25 -2.12 12.24
N ASP A 298 -14.47 -2.73 13.14
CA ASP A 298 -13.76 -1.96 14.19
C ASP A 298 -12.48 -1.27 13.70
N ASP A 299 -11.64 -1.91 12.88
CA ASP A 299 -10.33 -1.34 12.43
C ASP A 299 -10.38 -0.90 10.97
N LEU A 300 -10.32 0.41 10.75
CA LEU A 300 -10.35 1.00 9.41
C LEU A 300 -9.08 0.70 8.61
N HIS A 301 -7.94 0.51 9.30
CA HIS A 301 -6.64 0.37 8.65
C HIS A 301 -6.48 -0.99 7.97
N THR A 302 -6.87 -2.06 8.64
CA THR A 302 -6.84 -3.41 8.04
C THR A 302 -7.93 -3.59 6.99
N LEU A 303 -9.08 -2.92 7.15
CA LEU A 303 -10.11 -2.84 6.12
C LEU A 303 -9.60 -2.13 4.85
N CYS A 304 -8.85 -1.04 5.01
CA CYS A 304 -8.20 -0.32 3.92
C CYS A 304 -7.27 -1.24 3.10
N GLY A 305 -6.40 -2.01 3.77
CA GLY A 305 -5.56 -3.02 3.12
C GLY A 305 -6.35 -4.04 2.30
N ALA A 306 -7.44 -4.58 2.86
CA ALA A 306 -8.30 -5.55 2.18
C ALA A 306 -9.00 -4.95 0.94
N VAL A 307 -9.53 -3.73 1.04
CA VAL A 307 -10.20 -3.05 -0.07
C VAL A 307 -9.21 -2.64 -1.17
N CYS A 308 -7.99 -2.23 -0.81
CA CYS A 308 -6.88 -2.06 -1.75
C CYS A 308 -6.58 -3.36 -2.51
N GLY A 309 -6.44 -4.48 -1.79
CA GLY A 309 -6.21 -5.80 -2.38
C GLY A 309 -7.32 -6.21 -3.33
N LEU A 310 -8.58 -6.01 -2.92
CA LEU A 310 -9.75 -6.27 -3.76
C LEU A 310 -9.73 -5.45 -5.05
N ALA A 311 -9.35 -4.17 -4.99
CA ALA A 311 -9.22 -3.31 -6.16
C ALA A 311 -8.13 -3.84 -7.11
N ALA A 312 -6.97 -4.25 -6.60
CA ALA A 312 -5.90 -4.83 -7.41
C ALA A 312 -6.30 -6.16 -8.07
N ILE A 313 -6.99 -7.04 -7.34
CA ILE A 313 -7.54 -8.29 -7.87
C ILE A 313 -8.53 -8.00 -9.00
N GLN A 314 -9.43 -7.03 -8.83
CA GLN A 314 -10.41 -6.66 -9.87
C GLN A 314 -9.75 -6.18 -11.17
N GLN A 315 -8.56 -5.57 -11.11
CA GLN A 315 -7.82 -5.16 -12.31
C GLN A 315 -7.31 -6.36 -13.13
N ILE A 316 -6.98 -7.48 -12.47
CA ILE A 316 -6.44 -8.68 -13.13
C ILE A 316 -7.57 -9.61 -13.59
N THR A 317 -8.56 -9.82 -12.72
CA THR A 317 -9.68 -10.77 -12.91
C THR A 317 -11.03 -10.09 -12.67
N PRO A 318 -11.44 -9.12 -13.51
CA PRO A 318 -12.67 -8.37 -13.32
C PRO A 318 -13.93 -9.25 -13.34
N GLU A 319 -13.88 -10.41 -13.98
CA GLU A 319 -14.99 -11.37 -14.04
C GLU A 319 -15.33 -12.04 -12.70
N LEU A 320 -14.45 -11.92 -11.70
CA LEU A 320 -14.68 -12.48 -10.37
C LEU A 320 -15.54 -11.57 -9.49
N ILE A 321 -15.50 -10.26 -9.69
CA ILE A 321 -16.01 -9.28 -8.72
C ILE A 321 -17.07 -8.37 -9.39
N ARG A 322 -18.27 -8.35 -8.82
CA ARG A 322 -19.31 -7.39 -9.16
C ARG A 322 -19.44 -6.33 -8.06
N THR A 323 -19.31 -5.08 -8.46
CA THR A 323 -19.60 -3.87 -7.68
C THR A 323 -20.44 -2.92 -8.54
N ASP A 324 -21.06 -1.89 -7.96
CA ASP A 324 -21.86 -0.93 -8.75
C ASP A 324 -20.99 -0.09 -9.71
N LYS A 325 -19.78 0.26 -9.25
CA LYS A 325 -18.73 0.92 -10.03
C LYS A 325 -17.44 0.10 -9.88
N PRO A 326 -16.59 -0.02 -10.93
CA PRO A 326 -15.26 -0.60 -10.77
C PRO A 326 -14.44 0.13 -9.69
N LEU A 327 -13.78 -0.62 -8.83
CA LEU A 327 -12.94 -0.09 -7.77
C LEU A 327 -11.70 0.58 -8.36
N ARG A 328 -11.35 1.76 -7.86
CA ARG A 328 -10.14 2.47 -8.30
C ARG A 328 -8.92 1.89 -7.61
N LEU A 329 -7.83 1.75 -8.35
CA LEU A 329 -6.54 1.41 -7.77
C LEU A 329 -5.88 2.69 -7.24
N VAL A 330 -5.84 2.86 -5.92
CA VAL A 330 -5.29 4.08 -5.30
C VAL A 330 -3.82 4.32 -5.65
N LEU A 331 -3.05 3.24 -5.79
CA LEU A 331 -1.63 3.26 -6.16
C LEU A 331 -1.35 3.76 -7.59
N ASP A 332 -2.38 3.96 -8.43
CA ASP A 332 -2.21 4.64 -9.72
C ASP A 332 -2.10 6.17 -9.56
N ARG A 333 -2.50 6.71 -8.40
CA ARG A 333 -2.49 8.15 -8.13
C ARG A 333 -1.31 8.59 -7.26
N ARG A 334 -0.73 7.69 -6.45
CA ARG A 334 0.21 8.04 -5.38
C ARG A 334 1.25 6.94 -5.11
N PRO A 335 2.45 7.31 -4.62
CA PRO A 335 3.58 6.39 -4.45
C PRO A 335 3.63 5.71 -3.06
N PHE A 336 2.51 5.50 -2.35
CA PHE A 336 2.55 4.78 -1.07
C PHE A 336 1.17 4.33 -0.57
N ILE A 337 1.13 3.21 0.16
CA ILE A 337 0.07 2.74 1.06
C ILE A 337 0.69 2.01 2.26
#